data_AF-A0A165BE95-F1
#
_entry.id   AF-A0A165BE95-F1
#
_cell.length_a   1.000
_cell.length_b   1.000
_cell.length_c   1.000
_cell.angle_alpha   90.00
_cell.angle_beta   90.00
_cell.angle_gamma   90.00
#
_symmetry.space_group_name_H-M   'P 1'
#
loop_
_entity.id
_entity.type
_entity.pdbx_description
1 polymer ?
#
loop_
_entity_poly.entity_id
_entity_poly.type
_entity_poly.pdbx_seq_one_letter_code
_entity_poly.pdbx_strand_id
1 'polypeptide(L)'
;MTLAKWAAPEKSDYEVFFTIARISPKPLALLSSEDYKEMLTHAQKIKEDVSIHVHAILEARKKKKIKKAKMKTSKASDINVINKPINDNIQILHAQWTCHKPGCRSSWCFPDSEDGTHLKLSNAHFEVWAAAMLKENDFTTDKPPNSHLFNTVSTGAFGQMSLMLEMMLEVNETCSASSTLTSLTVNFNLPPELFTVFRSQSSSMDLSSSVIPTPISCALAMLIASDHLPGLKLSTEEFCIAYSLTSDVKTRLLENGYCSMHTFEYIELTELEQMEFKKGEIAQLRAAVTKWSIPVAK
;
A
#
# COMPACT_ATOMS: atom_id res chain seq x y z
N MET A 1 21.99 -43.01 9.89
CA MET A 1 21.00 -42.18 9.15
C MET A 1 20.83 -42.78 7.76
N THR A 2 19.72 -43.45 7.52
CA THR A 2 19.42 -44.06 6.21
C THR A 2 18.97 -42.93 5.28
N LEU A 3 19.83 -42.50 4.36
CA LEU A 3 19.47 -41.48 3.37
C LEU A 3 18.31 -42.02 2.51
N ALA A 4 17.17 -41.33 2.54
CA ALA A 4 16.04 -41.65 1.70
C ALA A 4 16.50 -41.64 0.23
N LYS A 5 16.31 -42.75 -0.47
CA LYS A 5 16.71 -42.88 -1.87
C LYS A 5 15.79 -41.99 -2.70
N TRP A 6 16.35 -40.96 -3.31
CA TRP A 6 15.62 -40.12 -4.26
C TRP A 6 15.22 -40.97 -5.47
N ALA A 7 13.92 -41.21 -5.62
CA ALA A 7 13.34 -41.67 -6.87
C ALA A 7 12.99 -40.42 -7.66
N ALA A 8 13.66 -40.21 -8.80
CA ALA A 8 13.29 -39.12 -9.69
C ALA A 8 11.80 -39.27 -10.03
N PRO A 9 10.97 -38.24 -9.81
CA PRO A 9 9.55 -38.37 -10.05
C PRO A 9 9.32 -38.57 -11.55
N GLU A 10 8.90 -39.77 -11.91
CA GLU A 10 8.57 -40.13 -13.29
C GLU A 10 7.26 -39.41 -13.64
N LYS A 11 7.39 -38.20 -14.24
CA LYS A 11 6.29 -37.31 -14.67
C LYS A 11 5.42 -36.72 -13.55
N SER A 12 6.00 -35.95 -12.64
CA SER A 12 5.21 -35.17 -11.68
C SER A 12 5.16 -33.68 -12.04
N ASP A 13 3.97 -33.06 -11.98
CA ASP A 13 3.70 -31.64 -12.29
C ASP A 13 4.33 -30.62 -11.32
N TYR A 14 5.28 -31.04 -10.51
CA TYR A 14 5.90 -30.21 -9.48
C TYR A 14 7.30 -29.79 -9.91
N GLU A 15 7.60 -28.51 -9.77
CA GLU A 15 8.98 -28.01 -9.75
C GLU A 15 9.38 -27.86 -8.29
N VAL A 16 10.49 -28.47 -7.90
CA VAL A 16 11.02 -28.40 -6.53
C VAL A 16 12.12 -27.35 -6.51
N PHE A 17 12.05 -26.43 -5.55
CA PHE A 17 13.14 -25.49 -5.28
C PHE A 17 13.77 -25.81 -3.93
N PHE A 18 15.04 -25.46 -3.77
CA PHE A 18 15.70 -25.43 -2.48
C PHE A 18 16.44 -24.10 -2.29
N THR A 19 16.58 -23.69 -1.03
CA THR A 19 17.39 -22.55 -0.60
C THR A 19 18.32 -22.99 0.51
N ILE A 20 19.51 -22.41 0.54
CA ILE A 20 20.48 -22.59 1.62
C ILE A 20 20.87 -21.19 2.06
N ALA A 21 20.32 -20.73 3.19
CA ALA A 21 20.32 -19.32 3.59
C ALA A 21 21.69 -18.61 3.50
N ARG A 22 22.80 -19.33 3.72
CA ARG A 22 24.16 -18.77 3.68
C ARG A 22 24.97 -19.07 2.40
N ILE A 23 24.59 -20.08 1.61
CA ILE A 23 25.33 -20.49 0.39
C ILE A 23 24.60 -20.04 -0.88
N SER A 24 23.29 -20.25 -0.93
CA SER A 24 22.44 -19.84 -2.03
C SER A 24 21.11 -19.34 -1.48
N PRO A 25 21.03 -18.03 -1.13
CA PRO A 25 19.79 -17.42 -0.67
C PRO A 25 18.74 -17.38 -1.80
N LYS A 26 19.18 -17.48 -3.06
CA LYS A 26 18.29 -17.56 -4.21
C LYS A 26 17.77 -19.00 -4.38
N PRO A 27 16.45 -19.19 -4.53
CA PRO A 27 15.88 -20.52 -4.80
C PRO A 27 16.44 -21.12 -6.09
N LEU A 28 17.01 -22.32 -5.98
CA LEU A 28 17.51 -23.11 -7.11
C LEU A 28 16.52 -24.24 -7.41
N ALA A 29 16.18 -24.41 -8.68
CA ALA A 29 15.29 -25.48 -9.13
C ALA A 29 16.04 -26.81 -9.21
N LEU A 30 15.45 -27.89 -8.71
CA LEU A 30 15.93 -29.26 -8.88
C LEU A 30 15.31 -29.84 -10.14
N LEU A 31 16.01 -29.71 -11.27
CA LEU A 31 15.52 -30.18 -12.57
C LEU A 31 16.14 -31.52 -12.97
N SER A 32 17.30 -31.85 -12.42
CA SER A 32 18.09 -33.03 -12.77
C SER A 32 18.59 -33.80 -11.53
N SER A 33 19.08 -35.02 -11.74
CA SER A 33 19.73 -35.79 -10.67
C SER A 33 21.06 -35.14 -10.25
N GLU A 34 21.69 -34.40 -11.14
CA GLU A 34 22.92 -33.65 -10.89
C GLU A 34 22.67 -32.51 -9.91
N ASP A 35 21.59 -31.73 -10.10
CA ASP A 35 21.22 -30.64 -9.19
C ASP A 35 20.95 -31.16 -7.76
N TYR A 36 20.36 -32.35 -7.65
CA TYR A 36 20.12 -33.00 -6.36
C TYR A 36 21.43 -33.43 -5.68
N LYS A 37 22.40 -33.96 -6.44
CA LYS A 37 23.73 -34.28 -5.90
C LYS A 37 24.47 -33.01 -5.45
N GLU A 38 24.35 -31.93 -6.21
CA GLU A 38 24.94 -30.63 -5.85
C GLU A 38 24.31 -30.08 -4.56
N MET A 39 22.98 -30.13 -4.45
CA MET A 39 22.26 -29.79 -3.22
C MET A 39 22.77 -30.58 -2.02
N LEU A 40 22.89 -31.91 -2.14
CA LEU A 40 23.40 -32.76 -1.06
C LEU A 40 24.85 -32.43 -0.70
N THR A 41 25.69 -32.16 -1.70
CA THR A 41 27.10 -31.78 -1.50
C THR A 41 27.20 -30.45 -0.75
N HIS A 42 26.34 -29.48 -1.06
CA HIS A 42 26.29 -28.21 -0.34
C HIS A 42 25.72 -28.38 1.08
N ALA A 43 24.69 -29.20 1.26
CA ALA A 43 24.13 -29.47 2.57
C ALA A 43 25.15 -30.15 3.52
N GLN A 44 25.95 -31.10 3.01
CA GLN A 44 26.97 -31.80 3.81
C GLN A 44 28.14 -30.92 4.25
N LYS A 45 28.42 -29.83 3.53
CA LYS A 45 29.49 -28.89 3.92
C LYS A 45 29.09 -27.99 5.09
N ILE A 46 27.80 -27.94 5.44
CA ILE A 46 27.26 -27.11 6.51
C ILE A 46 27.18 -27.96 7.78
N LYS A 47 27.81 -27.51 8.86
CA LYS A 47 27.77 -28.19 10.17
C LYS A 47 26.50 -27.90 10.98
N GLU A 48 25.68 -26.96 10.53
CA GLU A 48 24.43 -26.50 11.15
C GLU A 48 23.19 -27.12 10.46
N ASP A 49 22.05 -27.10 11.13
CA ASP A 49 20.79 -27.63 10.61
C ASP A 49 20.36 -26.93 9.30
N VAL A 50 20.30 -27.70 8.21
CA VAL A 50 19.90 -27.22 6.88
C VAL A 50 18.38 -27.28 6.73
N SER A 51 17.72 -26.12 6.67
CA SER A 51 16.29 -26.04 6.34
C SER A 51 16.09 -26.04 4.82
N ILE A 52 15.43 -27.08 4.29
CA ILE A 52 15.10 -27.20 2.87
C ILE A 52 13.59 -26.94 2.70
N HIS A 53 13.24 -25.84 2.02
CA HIS A 53 11.85 -25.48 1.75
C HIS A 53 11.42 -25.94 0.36
N VAL A 54 10.54 -26.95 0.28
CA VAL A 54 9.98 -27.45 -0.98
C VAL A 54 8.68 -26.72 -1.30
N HIS A 55 8.67 -25.94 -2.38
CA HIS A 55 7.47 -25.27 -2.88
C HIS A 55 6.84 -26.05 -4.05
N ALA A 56 5.67 -26.63 -3.86
CA ALA A 56 4.93 -27.29 -4.94
C ALA A 56 4.25 -26.25 -5.86
N ILE A 57 4.63 -26.18 -7.14
CA ILE A 57 3.99 -25.29 -8.13
C ILE A 57 2.67 -25.88 -8.66
N LEU A 58 1.62 -25.94 -7.84
CA LEU A 58 0.25 -25.93 -8.38
C LEU A 58 -0.29 -24.49 -8.50
N GLU A 59 0.21 -23.57 -7.67
CA GLU A 59 -0.30 -22.19 -7.58
C GLU A 59 0.27 -21.22 -8.63
N ALA A 60 1.49 -21.44 -9.18
CA ALA A 60 2.07 -20.47 -10.13
C ALA A 60 1.71 -20.73 -11.62
N ARG A 61 1.27 -21.94 -11.98
CA ARG A 61 0.92 -22.27 -13.39
C ARG A 61 -0.43 -21.73 -13.84
N LYS A 62 -1.38 -21.44 -12.93
CA LYS A 62 -2.61 -20.67 -13.27
C LYS A 62 -2.29 -19.25 -13.75
N LYS A 63 -1.21 -18.63 -13.27
CA LYS A 63 -0.83 -17.25 -13.63
C LYS A 63 0.02 -17.15 -14.91
N LYS A 64 0.77 -18.18 -15.30
CA LYS A 64 1.64 -18.15 -16.49
C LYS A 64 1.00 -18.64 -17.80
N LYS A 65 0.03 -19.57 -17.78
CA LYS A 65 -0.67 -20.00 -19.02
C LYS A 65 -1.61 -18.94 -19.62
N ILE A 66 -1.98 -17.90 -18.87
CA ILE A 66 -2.76 -16.76 -19.39
C ILE A 66 -1.90 -15.80 -20.24
N LYS A 67 -0.57 -15.76 -20.05
CA LYS A 67 0.29 -14.74 -20.68
C LYS A 67 0.90 -15.09 -22.05
N LYS A 68 0.78 -16.33 -22.55
CA LYS A 68 1.33 -16.71 -23.88
C LYS A 68 0.28 -17.07 -24.95
N ALA A 69 -1.00 -17.13 -24.61
CA ALA A 69 -2.08 -17.41 -25.57
C ALA A 69 -2.99 -16.18 -25.89
N LYS A 70 -2.69 -15.00 -25.34
CA LYS A 70 -3.52 -13.79 -25.51
C LYS A 70 -2.66 -12.57 -25.90
N MET A 71 -2.03 -12.61 -27.07
CA MET A 71 -1.91 -11.41 -27.93
C MET A 71 -3.08 -11.38 -28.95
N LYS A 72 -4.20 -12.00 -28.59
CA LYS A 72 -5.49 -11.64 -29.16
C LYS A 72 -5.86 -10.33 -28.48
N THR A 73 -5.83 -9.24 -29.24
CA THR A 73 -6.37 -7.93 -28.87
C THR A 73 -7.61 -8.16 -28.01
N SER A 74 -7.56 -7.67 -26.76
CA SER A 74 -8.70 -7.74 -25.85
C SER A 74 -9.92 -7.23 -26.60
N LYS A 75 -10.96 -8.07 -26.67
CA LYS A 75 -12.23 -7.68 -27.28
C LYS A 75 -12.70 -6.40 -26.60
N ALA A 76 -13.21 -5.43 -27.36
CA ALA A 76 -13.71 -4.15 -26.86
C ALA A 76 -14.75 -4.29 -25.73
N SER A 77 -15.36 -5.48 -25.58
CA SER A 77 -16.30 -5.81 -24.52
C SER A 77 -15.70 -6.02 -23.12
N ASP A 78 -14.38 -6.16 -22.98
CA ASP A 78 -13.69 -6.39 -21.68
C ASP A 78 -13.18 -5.08 -21.03
N ILE A 79 -13.44 -3.93 -21.64
CA ILE A 79 -13.03 -2.63 -21.09
C ILE A 79 -14.00 -2.27 -19.96
N ASN A 80 -13.46 -2.05 -18.74
CA ASN A 80 -14.26 -1.57 -17.62
C ASN A 80 -14.98 -0.28 -18.03
N VAL A 81 -16.31 -0.26 -17.91
CA VAL A 81 -17.17 0.87 -18.31
C VAL A 81 -16.70 2.18 -17.66
N ILE A 82 -16.15 2.12 -16.45
CA ILE A 82 -15.60 3.28 -15.72
C ILE A 82 -14.39 3.90 -16.46
N ASN A 83 -13.60 3.12 -17.19
CA ASN A 83 -12.39 3.60 -17.87
C ASN A 83 -12.64 4.05 -19.32
N LYS A 84 -13.87 3.90 -19.83
CA LYS A 84 -14.23 4.36 -21.17
C LYS A 84 -13.95 5.86 -21.39
N PRO A 85 -14.40 6.80 -20.54
CA PRO A 85 -14.15 8.22 -20.75
C PRO A 85 -12.65 8.59 -20.69
N ILE A 86 -11.87 7.91 -19.84
CA ILE A 86 -10.41 8.10 -19.77
C ILE A 86 -9.77 7.68 -21.10
N ASN A 87 -10.13 6.51 -21.64
CA ASN A 87 -9.59 6.03 -22.90
C ASN A 87 -9.98 6.93 -24.08
N ASP A 88 -11.21 7.46 -24.09
CA ASP A 88 -11.66 8.41 -25.11
C ASP A 88 -10.82 9.70 -25.07
N ASN A 89 -10.55 10.24 -23.87
CA ASN A 89 -9.66 11.40 -23.70
C ASN A 89 -8.21 11.11 -24.12
N ILE A 90 -7.68 9.92 -23.81
CA ILE A 90 -6.34 9.50 -24.26
C ILE A 90 -6.25 9.50 -25.79
N GLN A 91 -7.28 9.01 -26.48
CA GLN A 91 -7.30 9.03 -27.95
C GLN A 91 -7.29 10.44 -28.52
N ILE A 92 -8.07 11.36 -27.92
CA ILE A 92 -8.08 12.78 -28.31
C ILE A 92 -6.68 13.38 -28.13
N LEU A 93 -6.05 13.16 -26.97
CA LEU A 93 -4.70 13.66 -26.68
C LEU A 93 -3.65 13.06 -27.61
N HIS A 94 -3.73 11.77 -27.96
CA HIS A 94 -2.82 11.14 -28.93
C HIS A 94 -2.93 11.78 -30.32
N ALA A 95 -4.15 12.05 -30.79
CA ALA A 95 -4.38 12.68 -32.08
C ALA A 95 -3.82 14.11 -32.11
N GLN A 96 -4.03 14.85 -31.03
CA GLN A 96 -3.60 16.24 -30.91
C GLN A 96 -2.08 16.40 -30.77
N TRP A 97 -1.44 15.57 -29.94
CA TRP A 97 -0.03 15.71 -29.59
C TRP A 97 0.90 14.79 -30.38
N THR A 98 0.50 14.40 -31.59
CA THR A 98 1.39 13.68 -32.51
C THR A 98 2.58 14.57 -32.86
N CYS A 99 3.79 14.04 -32.72
CA CYS A 99 5.01 14.81 -32.93
C CYS A 99 5.29 14.99 -34.43
N HIS A 100 5.41 16.25 -34.86
CA HIS A 100 5.69 16.61 -36.26
C HIS A 100 7.13 17.11 -36.47
N LYS A 101 7.97 17.13 -35.43
CA LYS A 101 9.35 17.65 -35.52
C LYS A 101 10.24 16.65 -36.27
N PRO A 102 10.91 17.04 -37.37
CA PRO A 102 11.82 16.15 -38.07
C PRO A 102 13.00 15.77 -37.18
N GLY A 103 13.36 14.49 -37.16
CA GLY A 103 14.43 13.94 -36.33
C GLY A 103 14.02 13.52 -34.91
N CYS A 104 12.77 13.76 -34.51
CA CYS A 104 12.27 13.25 -33.24
C CYS A 104 11.94 11.75 -33.32
N ARG A 105 12.33 10.98 -32.29
CA ARG A 105 12.06 9.53 -32.20
C ARG A 105 10.77 9.19 -31.46
N SER A 106 10.11 10.15 -30.82
CA SER A 106 8.84 9.92 -30.13
C SER A 106 7.66 10.17 -31.06
N SER A 107 6.67 9.30 -30.95
CA SER A 107 5.38 9.45 -31.65
C SER A 107 4.59 10.65 -31.15
N TRP A 108 4.74 11.02 -29.87
CA TRP A 108 4.01 12.12 -29.26
C TRP A 108 4.93 13.06 -28.48
N CYS A 109 4.73 14.35 -28.67
CA CYS A 109 5.46 15.39 -27.95
C CYS A 109 4.57 16.59 -27.63
N PHE A 110 4.83 17.21 -26.48
CA PHE A 110 4.28 18.52 -26.13
C PHE A 110 5.32 19.61 -26.48
N PRO A 111 4.98 20.59 -27.33
CA PRO A 111 5.90 21.67 -27.69
C PRO A 111 6.11 22.61 -26.50
N ASP A 112 7.37 22.93 -26.18
CA ASP A 112 7.67 24.05 -25.28
C ASP A 112 7.67 25.34 -26.10
N SER A 113 7.07 26.41 -25.56
CA SER A 113 6.77 27.64 -26.31
C SER A 113 8.00 28.48 -26.62
N GLU A 114 9.10 28.31 -25.85
CA GLU A 114 10.22 29.26 -25.89
C GLU A 114 11.45 28.74 -26.64
N ASP A 115 11.87 27.49 -26.41
CA ASP A 115 13.16 27.00 -26.89
C ASP A 115 13.08 26.10 -28.14
N GLY A 116 11.88 25.83 -28.64
CA GLY A 116 11.65 24.80 -29.66
C GLY A 116 12.06 23.39 -29.19
N THR A 117 12.34 23.23 -27.89
CA THR A 117 12.41 21.94 -27.22
C THR A 117 10.99 21.36 -27.12
N HIS A 118 10.89 20.05 -27.01
CA HIS A 118 9.60 19.41 -26.87
C HIS A 118 9.70 18.27 -25.87
N LEU A 119 8.71 18.16 -24.99
CA LEU A 119 8.65 17.10 -24.02
C LEU A 119 8.10 15.84 -24.68
N LYS A 120 8.84 14.73 -24.58
CA LYS A 120 8.35 13.43 -25.02
C LYS A 120 7.23 12.96 -24.10
N LEU A 121 6.05 12.74 -24.66
CA LEU A 121 4.91 12.21 -23.92
C LEU A 121 4.94 10.68 -23.94
N SER A 122 4.77 10.09 -22.75
CA SER A 122 4.58 8.64 -22.57
C SER A 122 3.13 8.34 -22.20
N ASN A 123 2.73 7.07 -22.24
CA ASN A 123 1.38 6.66 -21.82
C ASN A 123 1.01 7.15 -20.42
N ALA A 124 1.98 7.20 -19.49
CA ALA A 124 1.75 7.71 -18.14
C ALA A 124 1.36 9.21 -18.13
N HIS A 125 1.90 10.01 -19.06
CA HIS A 125 1.50 11.41 -19.19
C HIS A 125 0.04 11.52 -19.65
N PHE A 126 -0.34 10.71 -20.65
CA PHE A 126 -1.71 10.70 -21.17
C PHE A 126 -2.73 10.19 -20.17
N GLU A 127 -2.41 9.17 -19.37
CA GLU A 127 -3.31 8.67 -18.33
C GLU A 127 -3.58 9.72 -17.26
N VAL A 128 -2.55 10.41 -16.78
CA VAL A 128 -2.69 11.49 -15.78
C VAL A 128 -3.45 12.68 -16.36
N TRP A 129 -3.17 13.06 -17.60
CA TRP A 129 -3.87 14.16 -18.27
C TRP A 129 -5.34 13.84 -18.53
N ALA A 130 -5.63 12.67 -19.09
CA ALA A 130 -7.00 12.22 -19.34
C ALA A 130 -7.82 12.09 -18.05
N ALA A 131 -7.20 11.64 -16.95
CA ALA A 131 -7.85 11.61 -15.65
C ALA A 131 -8.12 13.01 -15.08
N ALA A 132 -7.21 13.96 -15.26
CA ALA A 132 -7.40 15.35 -14.85
C ALA A 132 -8.55 16.02 -15.61
N MET A 133 -8.67 15.78 -16.92
CA MET A 133 -9.79 16.25 -17.75
C MET A 133 -11.17 15.77 -17.28
N LEU A 134 -11.26 14.71 -16.47
CA LEU A 134 -12.53 14.23 -15.90
C LEU A 134 -12.85 14.83 -14.54
N LYS A 135 -11.85 15.34 -13.82
CA LYS A 135 -12.03 15.87 -12.46
C LYS A 135 -12.45 17.33 -12.46
N GLU A 136 -11.96 18.13 -13.41
CA GLU A 136 -12.13 19.59 -13.40
C GLU A 136 -12.34 20.14 -14.82
N ASN A 137 -13.19 21.17 -14.95
CA ASN A 137 -13.47 21.84 -16.23
C ASN A 137 -12.30 22.69 -16.76
N ASP A 138 -11.25 22.88 -15.97
CA ASP A 138 -10.14 23.80 -16.29
C ASP A 138 -9.01 23.13 -17.08
N PHE A 139 -9.01 21.80 -17.17
CA PHE A 139 -8.04 21.05 -17.98
C PHE A 139 -8.59 20.83 -19.39
N THR A 140 -8.08 21.63 -20.32
CA THR A 140 -8.33 21.44 -21.74
C THR A 140 -7.32 20.47 -22.36
N THR A 141 -7.59 20.07 -23.59
CA THR A 141 -6.64 19.33 -24.43
C THR A 141 -5.31 20.05 -24.64
N ASP A 142 -5.28 21.37 -24.45
CA ASP A 142 -4.12 22.24 -24.63
C ASP A 142 -3.32 22.50 -23.36
N LYS A 143 -3.94 22.27 -22.19
CA LYS A 143 -3.35 22.62 -20.88
C LYS A 143 -3.10 21.35 -20.05
N PRO A 144 -1.85 20.88 -19.95
CA PRO A 144 -1.55 19.68 -19.18
C PRO A 144 -1.73 19.92 -17.68
N PRO A 145 -2.01 18.86 -16.90
CA PRO A 145 -2.14 18.99 -15.46
C PRO A 145 -0.81 19.32 -14.79
N ASN A 146 -0.89 20.05 -13.68
CA ASN A 146 0.27 20.30 -12.81
C ASN A 146 0.62 19.02 -12.03
N SER A 147 1.37 18.13 -12.68
CA SER A 147 1.85 16.87 -12.14
C SER A 147 3.36 16.79 -12.34
N HIS A 148 4.05 16.09 -11.43
CA HIS A 148 5.50 15.88 -11.50
C HIS A 148 6.00 15.31 -12.84
N LEU A 149 5.14 14.60 -13.58
CA LEU A 149 5.46 14.10 -14.93
C LEU A 149 5.66 15.23 -15.94
N PHE A 150 5.11 16.41 -15.70
CA PHE A 150 5.19 17.58 -16.57
C PHE A 150 6.20 18.63 -16.07
N ASN A 151 6.89 18.41 -14.95
CA ASN A 151 7.85 19.36 -14.35
C ASN A 151 9.07 19.66 -15.24
N THR A 152 9.29 18.89 -16.31
CA THR A 152 10.36 19.14 -17.29
C THR A 152 10.01 20.19 -18.33
N VAL A 153 8.77 20.67 -18.39
CA VAL A 153 8.35 21.75 -19.28
C VAL A 153 8.48 23.08 -18.52
N SER A 154 9.02 24.09 -19.18
CA SER A 154 9.29 25.39 -18.60
C SER A 154 8.01 26.00 -18.00
N THR A 155 8.12 26.53 -16.78
CA THR A 155 6.99 26.98 -15.93
C THR A 155 6.07 28.01 -16.61
N GLY A 156 6.55 28.70 -17.65
CA GLY A 156 5.77 29.67 -18.42
C GLY A 156 4.59 29.09 -19.22
N ALA A 157 4.57 27.78 -19.51
CA ALA A 157 3.52 27.15 -20.32
C ALA A 157 2.31 26.66 -19.51
N PHE A 158 2.42 26.56 -18.18
CA PHE A 158 1.32 26.12 -17.33
C PHE A 158 0.62 27.33 -16.71
N GLY A 159 -0.72 27.33 -16.72
CA GLY A 159 -1.46 28.31 -15.94
C GLY A 159 -0.96 28.33 -14.49
N GLN A 160 -0.79 29.53 -13.93
CA GLN A 160 -0.21 29.82 -12.61
C GLN A 160 -0.15 28.61 -11.68
N MET A 161 1.07 28.21 -11.29
CA MET A 161 1.24 27.25 -10.20
C MET A 161 0.45 27.74 -8.98
N SER A 162 -0.26 26.82 -8.34
CA SER A 162 -0.90 27.13 -7.06
C SER A 162 0.18 27.52 -6.06
N LEU A 163 0.03 28.70 -5.44
CA LEU A 163 0.95 29.28 -4.45
C LEU A 163 1.33 28.27 -3.35
N MET A 164 0.41 27.35 -3.00
CA MET A 164 0.67 26.30 -2.01
C MET A 164 1.68 25.24 -2.50
N LEU A 165 1.67 24.90 -3.78
CA LEU A 165 2.60 23.91 -4.33
C LEU A 165 4.01 24.50 -4.43
N GLU A 166 4.11 25.79 -4.75
CA GLU A 166 5.36 26.55 -4.74
C GLU A 166 5.94 26.60 -3.33
N MET A 167 5.13 26.92 -2.31
CA MET A 167 5.52 26.84 -0.91
C MET A 167 5.97 25.42 -0.49
N MET A 168 5.28 24.36 -0.93
CA MET A 168 5.65 22.99 -0.56
C MET A 168 6.97 22.54 -1.20
N LEU A 169 7.25 22.96 -2.43
CA LEU A 169 8.52 22.65 -3.11
C LEU A 169 9.69 23.42 -2.46
N GLU A 170 9.48 24.69 -2.10
CA GLU A 170 10.48 25.51 -1.41
C GLU A 170 10.83 24.95 -0.01
N VAL A 171 9.83 24.45 0.72
CA VAL A 171 10.05 23.76 2.01
C VAL A 171 10.83 22.44 1.84
N ASN A 172 10.59 21.70 0.75
CA ASN A 172 11.27 20.43 0.52
C ASN A 172 12.74 20.61 0.07
N GLU A 173 13.02 21.66 -0.70
CA GLU A 173 14.39 22.02 -1.09
C GLU A 173 15.21 22.55 0.10
N THR A 174 14.59 23.35 0.98
CA THR A 174 15.25 23.84 2.21
C THR A 174 15.52 22.73 3.23
N CYS A 175 14.72 21.66 3.26
CA CYS A 175 15.01 20.48 4.08
C CYS A 175 16.13 19.58 3.53
N SER A 176 16.40 19.60 2.23
CA SER A 176 17.37 18.70 1.59
C SER A 176 18.80 19.25 1.57
N ALA A 177 18.99 20.56 1.75
CA ALA A 177 20.29 21.21 1.63
C ALA A 177 21.08 21.38 2.96
N SER A 178 20.55 20.97 4.12
CA SER A 178 21.25 21.12 5.41
C SER A 178 21.29 19.83 6.22
N SER A 179 22.14 18.89 5.78
CA SER A 179 22.55 17.74 6.59
C SER A 179 23.70 18.13 7.52
N THR A 180 23.45 19.01 8.49
CA THR A 180 24.22 19.11 9.74
C THR A 180 23.45 19.99 10.72
N LEU A 181 22.78 19.40 11.71
CA LEU A 181 22.82 19.78 13.14
C LEU A 181 21.70 19.11 13.98
N THR A 182 22.16 18.36 14.98
CA THR A 182 21.63 18.21 16.35
C THR A 182 20.12 18.12 16.60
N SER A 183 19.71 16.93 17.04
CA SER A 183 18.57 16.62 17.92
C SER A 183 17.95 17.82 18.65
N LEU A 184 16.81 18.30 18.17
CA LEU A 184 15.96 19.25 18.89
C LEU A 184 15.10 18.49 19.91
N THR A 185 15.55 18.45 21.15
CA THR A 185 14.76 17.97 22.27
C THR A 185 13.77 19.06 22.68
N VAL A 186 12.50 18.95 22.28
CA VAL A 186 11.45 19.84 22.76
C VAL A 186 10.96 19.31 24.11
N ASN A 187 11.41 19.96 25.18
CA ASN A 187 11.02 19.64 26.56
C ASN A 187 9.70 20.35 26.91
N PHE A 188 8.59 19.62 26.95
CA PHE A 188 7.32 20.14 27.44
C PHE A 188 7.23 19.96 28.96
N ASN A 189 7.46 21.05 29.70
CA ASN A 189 7.12 21.10 31.12
C ASN A 189 5.60 21.34 31.26
N LEU A 190 4.86 20.28 31.56
CA LEU A 190 3.45 20.38 31.92
C LEU A 190 3.31 20.66 33.43
N PRO A 191 2.55 21.70 33.83
CA PRO A 191 2.34 22.04 35.23
C PRO A 191 1.65 20.89 36.01
N PRO A 192 2.00 20.67 37.30
CA PRO A 192 1.47 19.55 38.10
C PRO A 192 -0.06 19.57 38.27
N GLU A 193 -0.71 20.70 38.03
CA GLU A 193 -2.14 20.88 38.29
C GLU A 193 -3.04 20.08 37.33
N LEU A 194 -2.55 19.72 36.14
CA LEU A 194 -3.34 19.01 35.12
C LEU A 194 -3.63 17.53 35.46
N PHE A 195 -2.94 16.95 36.45
CA PHE A 195 -3.13 15.55 36.84
C PHE A 195 -4.25 15.30 37.87
N THR A 196 -4.90 16.36 38.37
CA THR A 196 -5.92 16.22 39.43
C THR A 196 -7.31 15.87 38.91
N VAL A 197 -7.58 16.00 37.60
CA VAL A 197 -8.91 15.79 37.00
C VAL A 197 -9.29 14.30 36.86
N PHE A 198 -8.33 13.38 36.90
CA PHE A 198 -8.58 11.94 36.66
C PHE A 198 -8.69 11.08 37.93
N ARG A 199 -8.81 11.67 39.12
CA ARG A 199 -8.96 10.89 40.35
C ARG A 199 -10.43 10.58 40.60
N SER A 200 -10.93 9.49 40.00
CA SER A 200 -12.23 8.91 40.38
C SER A 200 -12.25 8.62 41.88
N GLN A 201 -13.17 9.24 42.61
CA GLN A 201 -13.45 8.92 44.00
C GLN A 201 -13.99 7.49 44.10
N SER A 202 -13.15 6.56 44.57
CA SER A 202 -13.61 5.28 45.08
C SER A 202 -14.19 5.51 46.48
N SER A 203 -15.51 5.57 46.60
CA SER A 203 -16.19 5.49 47.89
C SER A 203 -16.05 4.07 48.43
N SER A 204 -15.35 3.94 49.55
CA SER A 204 -15.27 2.72 50.35
C SER A 204 -16.57 2.53 51.13
N MET A 205 -17.32 1.47 50.85
CA MET A 205 -18.26 0.89 51.81
C MET A 205 -17.99 -0.60 51.97
N ASP A 206 -17.94 -0.98 53.24
CA ASP A 206 -17.51 -2.25 53.78
C ASP A 206 -18.61 -3.32 53.79
N LEU A 207 -18.16 -4.58 53.66
CA LEU A 207 -18.67 -5.83 54.24
C LEU A 207 -20.10 -6.30 53.91
N SER A 208 -20.20 -7.36 53.09
CA SER A 208 -20.67 -8.68 53.54
C SER A 208 -20.42 -9.76 52.48
N SER A 209 -19.83 -10.89 52.88
CA SER A 209 -19.51 -12.04 52.03
C SER A 209 -20.76 -12.76 51.54
N SER A 210 -20.98 -12.79 50.23
CA SER A 210 -21.77 -13.81 49.56
C SER A 210 -21.17 -14.10 48.20
N VAL A 211 -20.74 -15.33 47.99
CA VAL A 211 -20.10 -15.81 46.75
C VAL A 211 -21.18 -15.94 45.67
N ILE A 212 -21.41 -14.85 44.96
CA ILE A 212 -22.16 -14.81 43.70
C ILE A 212 -21.11 -14.68 42.60
N PRO A 213 -21.17 -15.47 41.50
CA PRO A 213 -20.25 -15.29 40.38
C PRO A 213 -20.45 -13.89 39.82
N THR A 214 -19.47 -13.02 40.09
CA THR A 214 -19.43 -11.67 39.56
C THR A 214 -19.46 -11.77 38.04
N PRO A 215 -20.43 -11.14 37.35
CA PRO A 215 -20.34 -11.02 35.90
C PRO A 215 -19.02 -10.33 35.60
N ILE A 216 -18.17 -10.99 34.82
CA ILE A 216 -16.91 -10.46 34.34
C ILE A 216 -17.26 -9.12 33.68
N SER A 217 -16.96 -8.03 34.38
CA SER A 217 -17.12 -6.68 33.85
C SER A 217 -16.21 -6.61 32.63
N CYS A 218 -16.80 -6.80 31.45
CA CYS A 218 -16.10 -6.66 30.19
C CYS A 218 -15.73 -5.18 30.09
N ALA A 219 -14.51 -4.86 30.50
CA ALA A 219 -13.91 -3.56 30.22
C ALA A 219 -14.18 -3.25 28.74
N LEU A 220 -14.72 -2.06 28.48
CA LEU A 220 -15.06 -1.60 27.14
C LEU A 220 -13.80 -1.72 26.27
N ALA A 221 -13.78 -2.74 25.42
CA ALA A 221 -12.66 -2.99 24.56
C ALA A 221 -12.71 -1.95 23.44
N MET A 222 -11.79 -1.00 23.49
CA MET A 222 -11.58 -0.03 22.41
C MET A 222 -10.95 -0.73 21.20
N LEU A 223 -11.24 -0.21 20.00
CA LEU A 223 -10.68 -0.74 18.75
C LEU A 223 -9.15 -0.64 18.73
N ILE A 224 -8.62 0.50 19.20
CA ILE A 224 -7.19 0.71 19.47
C ILE A 224 -6.91 0.30 20.91
N ALA A 225 -5.93 -0.57 21.12
CA ALA A 225 -5.51 -0.94 22.47
C ALA A 225 -4.86 0.24 23.19
N SER A 226 -5.07 0.36 24.51
CA SER A 226 -4.60 1.52 25.30
C SER A 226 -3.08 1.68 25.35
N ASP A 227 -2.33 0.68 24.91
CA ASP A 227 -0.87 0.68 24.78
C ASP A 227 -0.39 1.04 23.36
N HIS A 228 -1.28 1.48 22.47
CA HIS A 228 -0.97 1.90 21.12
C HIS A 228 -1.42 3.35 20.86
N LEU A 229 -0.64 4.07 20.06
CA LEU A 229 -1.00 5.38 19.51
C LEU A 229 -1.56 5.24 18.10
N PRO A 230 -2.48 6.14 17.68
CA PRO A 230 -2.92 6.24 16.29
C PRO A 230 -1.72 6.37 15.34
N GLY A 231 -1.79 5.64 14.21
CA GLY A 231 -0.75 5.67 13.18
C GLY A 231 -0.81 6.90 12.28
N LEU A 232 -0.21 6.79 11.10
CA LEU A 232 -0.25 7.83 10.06
C LEU A 232 -1.71 8.23 9.73
N LYS A 233 -1.96 9.52 9.54
CA LYS A 233 -3.27 10.04 9.10
C LYS A 233 -3.57 9.51 7.69
N LEU A 234 -4.54 8.60 7.62
CA LEU A 234 -5.05 8.04 6.38
C LEU A 234 -6.56 8.32 6.27
N SER A 235 -7.05 8.46 5.05
CA SER A 235 -8.49 8.33 4.79
C SER A 235 -8.95 6.88 4.98
N THR A 236 -10.24 6.69 5.22
CA THR A 236 -10.84 5.34 5.33
C THR A 236 -10.61 4.50 4.06
N GLU A 237 -10.60 5.14 2.89
CA GLU A 237 -10.35 4.44 1.63
C GLU A 237 -8.92 3.93 1.52
N GLU A 238 -7.94 4.79 1.80
CA GLU A 238 -6.52 4.46 1.75
C GLU A 238 -6.19 3.37 2.77
N PHE A 239 -6.76 3.45 3.98
CA PHE A 239 -6.60 2.43 4.99
C PHE A 239 -7.15 1.07 4.53
N CYS A 240 -8.38 1.03 4.00
CA CYS A 240 -8.97 -0.22 3.52
C CYS A 240 -8.14 -0.85 2.39
N ILE A 241 -7.58 -0.04 1.49
CA ILE A 241 -6.70 -0.51 0.42
C ILE A 241 -5.37 -1.03 0.99
N ALA A 242 -4.73 -0.27 1.88
CA ALA A 242 -3.43 -0.61 2.45
C ALA A 242 -3.45 -1.93 3.23
N TYR A 243 -4.54 -2.21 3.94
CA TYR A 243 -4.69 -3.42 4.75
C TYR A 243 -5.57 -4.51 4.10
N SER A 244 -5.92 -4.35 2.82
CA SER A 244 -6.72 -5.32 2.05
C SER A 244 -8.05 -5.69 2.72
N LEU A 245 -8.73 -4.71 3.30
CA LEU A 245 -10.08 -4.89 3.86
C LEU A 245 -11.10 -5.01 2.73
N THR A 246 -12.16 -5.79 2.97
CA THR A 246 -13.24 -5.99 2.00
C THR A 246 -14.01 -4.70 1.74
N SER A 247 -14.59 -4.56 0.54
CA SER A 247 -15.45 -3.43 0.16
C SER A 247 -16.58 -3.20 1.16
N ASP A 248 -17.15 -4.26 1.73
CA ASP A 248 -18.29 -4.17 2.65
C ASP A 248 -17.91 -3.46 3.95
N VAL A 249 -16.70 -3.73 4.46
CA VAL A 249 -16.14 -3.04 5.63
C VAL A 249 -15.95 -1.55 5.34
N LYS A 250 -15.39 -1.23 4.18
CA LYS A 250 -15.19 0.16 3.72
C LYS A 250 -16.54 0.89 3.66
N THR A 251 -17.54 0.30 3.01
CA THR A 251 -18.87 0.91 2.83
C THR A 251 -19.54 1.19 4.17
N ARG A 252 -19.57 0.21 5.08
CA ARG A 252 -20.19 0.41 6.41
C ARG A 252 -19.49 1.48 7.24
N LEU A 253 -18.16 1.55 7.19
CA LEU A 253 -17.42 2.61 7.87
C LEU A 253 -17.81 4.00 7.32
N LEU A 254 -17.89 4.14 6.00
CA LEU A 254 -18.27 5.41 5.36
C LEU A 254 -19.74 5.80 5.61
N GLU A 255 -20.66 4.84 5.56
CA GLU A 255 -22.09 5.05 5.83
C GLU A 255 -22.36 5.57 7.24
N ASN A 256 -21.50 5.22 8.20
CA ASN A 256 -21.57 5.68 9.59
C ASN A 256 -20.69 6.92 9.85
N GLY A 257 -20.17 7.57 8.81
CA GLY A 257 -19.43 8.83 8.92
C GLY A 257 -17.96 8.70 9.34
N TYR A 258 -17.41 7.48 9.41
CA TYR A 258 -15.98 7.28 9.66
C TYR A 258 -15.18 7.51 8.38
N CYS A 259 -14.89 8.78 8.08
CA CYS A 259 -14.17 9.19 6.87
C CYS A 259 -12.63 9.22 7.04
N SER A 260 -12.12 9.19 8.27
CA SER A 260 -10.68 9.30 8.56
C SER A 260 -10.27 8.46 9.76
N MET A 261 -9.04 7.93 9.75
CA MET A 261 -8.56 6.99 10.78
C MET A 261 -8.37 7.60 12.17
N HIS A 262 -8.35 8.94 12.31
CA HIS A 262 -8.30 9.54 13.64
C HIS A 262 -9.54 9.23 14.46
N THR A 263 -10.70 9.00 13.83
CA THR A 263 -11.92 8.67 14.58
C THR A 263 -11.92 7.25 15.14
N PHE A 264 -10.99 6.38 14.70
CA PHE A 264 -10.92 4.99 15.14
C PHE A 264 -10.48 4.84 16.61
N GLU A 265 -9.86 5.88 17.18
CA GLU A 265 -9.49 5.89 18.59
C GLU A 265 -10.71 5.96 19.52
N TYR A 266 -11.86 6.37 18.99
CA TYR A 266 -13.11 6.51 19.72
C TYR A 266 -14.10 5.36 19.46
N ILE A 267 -13.75 4.40 18.59
CA ILE A 267 -14.65 3.29 18.24
C ILE A 267 -14.58 2.20 19.31
N GLU A 268 -15.73 1.87 19.87
CA GLU A 268 -15.89 0.72 20.77
C GLU A 268 -16.17 -0.57 19.97
N LEU A 269 -15.68 -1.72 20.44
CA LEU A 269 -16.02 -3.00 19.79
C LEU A 269 -17.52 -3.28 19.76
N THR A 270 -18.27 -2.81 20.78
CA THR A 270 -19.73 -2.90 20.87
C THR A 270 -20.43 -2.08 19.79
N GLU A 271 -19.89 -0.92 19.44
CA GLU A 271 -20.40 -0.06 18.36
C GLU A 271 -20.25 -0.74 17.00
N LEU A 272 -19.12 -1.43 16.75
CA LEU A 272 -18.94 -2.24 15.55
C LEU A 272 -19.97 -3.37 15.44
N GLU A 273 -20.38 -3.96 16.55
CA GLU A 273 -21.45 -4.97 16.56
C GLU A 273 -22.82 -4.35 16.24
N GLN A 274 -23.08 -3.13 16.73
CA GLN A 274 -24.30 -2.37 16.43
C GLN A 274 -24.36 -1.91 14.96
N MET A 275 -23.21 -1.68 14.33
CA MET A 275 -23.07 -1.42 12.91
C MET A 275 -23.15 -2.68 12.03
N GLU A 276 -23.61 -3.79 12.59
CA GLU A 276 -23.80 -5.08 11.90
C GLU A 276 -22.51 -5.68 11.32
N PHE A 277 -21.33 -5.37 11.88
CA PHE A 277 -20.11 -6.08 11.48
C PHE A 277 -20.14 -7.55 11.89
N LYS A 278 -19.79 -8.43 10.95
CA LYS A 278 -19.61 -9.86 11.25
C LYS A 278 -18.37 -10.01 12.13
N LYS A 279 -18.37 -10.98 13.05
CA LYS A 279 -17.23 -11.23 13.96
C LYS A 279 -15.89 -11.40 13.22
N GLY A 280 -15.90 -12.02 12.04
CA GLY A 280 -14.71 -12.14 11.19
C GLY A 280 -14.21 -10.82 10.61
N GLU A 281 -15.13 -9.91 10.26
CA GLU A 281 -14.79 -8.55 9.78
C GLU A 281 -14.21 -7.71 10.92
N ILE A 282 -14.80 -7.80 12.13
CA ILE A 282 -14.27 -7.16 13.34
C ILE A 282 -12.85 -7.66 13.63
N ALA A 283 -12.60 -8.97 13.54
CA ALA A 283 -11.27 -9.53 13.75
C ALA A 283 -10.24 -9.03 12.71
N GLN A 284 -10.64 -8.93 11.43
CA GLN A 284 -9.80 -8.35 10.38
C GLN A 284 -9.50 -6.88 10.63
N LEU A 285 -10.52 -6.10 11.01
CA LEU A 285 -10.36 -4.68 11.33
C LEU A 285 -9.42 -4.48 12.51
N ARG A 286 -9.55 -5.26 13.59
CA ARG A 286 -8.60 -5.24 14.71
C ARG A 286 -7.18 -5.56 14.28
N ALA A 287 -7.00 -6.61 13.48
CA ALA A 287 -5.68 -6.99 12.99
C ALA A 287 -5.05 -5.91 12.09
N ALA A 288 -5.86 -5.19 11.30
CA ALA A 288 -5.41 -4.06 10.51
C ALA A 288 -5.02 -2.87 11.40
N VAL A 289 -5.86 -2.53 12.38
CA VAL A 289 -5.60 -1.44 13.33
C VAL A 289 -4.34 -1.69 14.15
N THR A 290 -4.11 -2.90 14.66
CA THR A 290 -2.88 -3.27 15.37
C THR A 290 -1.62 -3.12 14.51
N LYS A 291 -1.72 -3.35 13.19
CA LYS A 291 -0.59 -3.15 12.27
C LYS A 291 -0.34 -1.68 11.93
N TRP A 292 -1.40 -0.88 11.93
CA TRP A 292 -1.36 0.55 11.62
C TRP A 292 -0.91 1.40 12.82
N SER A 293 -1.32 1.03 14.02
CA SER A 293 -1.03 1.76 15.25
C SER A 293 0.41 1.55 15.71
N ILE A 294 0.93 2.49 16.50
CA ILE A 294 2.31 2.50 16.96
C ILE A 294 2.32 2.06 18.43
N PRO A 295 3.06 1.00 18.81
CA PRO A 295 3.14 0.59 20.21
C PRO A 295 3.86 1.65 21.05
N VAL A 296 3.31 1.99 22.21
CA VAL A 296 3.95 2.89 23.17
C VAL A 296 4.98 2.10 23.96
N ALA A 297 6.25 2.48 23.83
CA ALA A 297 7.32 1.90 24.66
C ALA A 297 7.04 2.22 26.14
N LYS A 298 6.99 1.17 26.97
CA LYS A 298 6.87 1.29 28.42
C LYS A 298 8.23 1.47 29.08
#